data_AF-A0A8J6C343-F1
#
_entry.id   AF-A0A8J6C343-F1
#
_cell.length_a   1.000
_cell.length_b   1.000
_cell.length_c   1.000
_cell.angle_alpha   90.00
_cell.angle_beta   90.00
_cell.angle_gamma   90.00
#
_symmetry.space_group_name_H-M   'P 1'
#
loop_
_entity.id
_entity.type
_entity.pdbx_description
1 polymer ?
#
loop_
_entity_poly.entity_id
_entity_poly.type
_entity_poly.pdbx_seq_one_letter_code
_entity_poly.pdbx_strand_id
1 'polypeptide(L)'
;MAPFACSRNASAPLSIATGTGGTLTFPPLPPETSAYRYAYDAAFVALPSACVELLRVEPNVRSRSGAERLWLGRLAELPARADLACGCGAVVFAHGSSGLIGDNWKYVTMIAARGYVVIAPDSMAGGALGVRVRAPVADLAAAIRAAEASGTDSFWCANNVYASACQPINTGGRAGCYASSARAILIDRSGWASYYERIFELRRRELSEAFRLLPASLRNGRKLFLAGASEGGMVAARFADADAHGATLSGRLVLQWSCEANYFMSCAEGLAICAGECAPSSPLLALVSERDPFFSAARNASVAAEVAAADASAPPLRGSCFAAMRAQGLRNAVSVVLPQHLLPVHGLGTASPNLVRALIGGFLAEPSRARAMAALAPAARLCALREESATGAVEYACDELGAEPLVALPVSCAWPGESAHVVHYAIGKAELCALPPHAAPSAPPAGALALQAGAAAAAICGAAVVGCVLALACMRCLAHRRRRAERRWRGPVRLSSDEHEPPDEGDVHAGMGTRRLASDLPAVPHV
;
A
#
# COMPACT_ATOMS: atom_id res chain seq x y z
N MET A 1 -12.29 1.90 28.44
CA MET A 1 -13.62 1.25 28.32
C MET A 1 -13.85 0.92 26.86
N ALA A 2 -14.54 -0.18 26.55
CA ALA A 2 -14.94 -0.50 25.18
C ALA A 2 -16.00 0.51 24.74
N PRO A 3 -15.90 1.15 23.56
CA PRO A 3 -16.91 2.11 23.13
C PRO A 3 -18.27 1.44 22.84
N PHE A 4 -18.32 0.13 22.55
CA PHE A 4 -19.58 -0.55 22.23
C PHE A 4 -19.70 -1.95 22.86
N ALA A 5 -20.91 -2.33 23.24
CA ALA A 5 -21.23 -3.71 23.59
C ALA A 5 -21.26 -4.57 22.31
N CYS A 6 -20.49 -5.65 22.29
CA CYS A 6 -20.32 -6.49 21.11
C CYS A 6 -20.33 -7.97 21.48
N SER A 7 -20.91 -8.80 20.61
CA SER A 7 -20.84 -10.25 20.73
C SER A 7 -19.66 -10.79 19.94
N ARG A 8 -18.85 -11.62 20.62
CA ARG A 8 -17.79 -12.43 19.97
C ARG A 8 -18.22 -13.88 19.75
N ASN A 9 -19.50 -14.20 19.98
CA ASN A 9 -20.00 -15.53 19.72
C ASN A 9 -20.06 -15.77 18.21
N ALA A 10 -18.99 -16.36 17.67
CA ALA A 10 -18.90 -16.73 16.27
C ALA A 10 -19.79 -17.92 15.92
N SER A 11 -20.23 -18.71 16.91
CA SER A 11 -20.98 -19.95 16.72
C SER A 11 -22.50 -19.75 16.63
N ALA A 12 -23.00 -18.52 16.82
CA ALA A 12 -24.41 -18.17 16.65
C ALA A 12 -24.63 -17.37 15.35
N PRO A 13 -25.82 -17.35 14.75
CA PRO A 13 -26.16 -16.35 13.74
C PRO A 13 -25.97 -14.92 14.29
N LEU A 14 -25.63 -13.97 13.42
CA LEU A 14 -25.54 -12.55 13.77
C LEU A 14 -26.46 -11.77 12.86
N SER A 15 -27.32 -10.93 13.43
CA SER A 15 -28.16 -10.02 12.66
C SER A 15 -27.71 -8.58 12.89
N ILE A 16 -27.64 -7.79 11.82
CA ILE A 16 -27.35 -6.34 11.89
C ILE A 16 -28.42 -5.55 11.14
N ALA A 17 -28.77 -4.37 11.65
CA ALA A 17 -29.65 -3.45 10.92
C ALA A 17 -28.88 -2.75 9.78
N THR A 18 -29.54 -2.59 8.63
CA THR A 18 -28.98 -1.86 7.48
C THR A 18 -29.43 -0.40 7.48
N GLY A 19 -28.67 0.44 6.77
CA GLY A 19 -29.04 1.85 6.58
C GLY A 19 -30.35 2.09 5.81
N THR A 20 -30.91 1.05 5.20
CA THR A 20 -32.20 1.06 4.46
C THR A 20 -33.37 0.53 5.29
N GLY A 21 -33.17 0.24 6.58
CA GLY A 21 -34.23 -0.30 7.46
C GLY A 21 -34.43 -1.81 7.34
N GLY A 22 -33.56 -2.51 6.62
CA GLY A 22 -33.55 -3.98 6.55
C GLY A 22 -32.70 -4.61 7.65
N THR A 23 -32.69 -5.95 7.70
CA THR A 23 -31.80 -6.73 8.56
C THR A 23 -30.98 -7.68 7.70
N LEU A 24 -29.67 -7.73 7.89
CA LEU A 24 -28.82 -8.78 7.34
C LEU A 24 -28.51 -9.80 8.41
N THR A 25 -28.61 -11.08 8.06
CA THR A 25 -28.24 -12.18 8.96
C THR A 25 -27.04 -12.94 8.39
N PHE A 26 -25.99 -13.06 9.19
CA PHE A 26 -24.78 -13.81 8.89
C PHE A 26 -24.86 -15.19 9.54
N PRO A 27 -24.47 -16.25 8.84
CA PRO A 27 -24.42 -17.58 9.40
C PRO A 27 -23.39 -17.67 10.54
N PRO A 28 -23.51 -18.67 11.42
CA PRO A 28 -22.45 -19.02 12.35
C PRO A 28 -21.19 -19.47 11.60
N LEU A 29 -20.03 -19.23 12.20
CA LEU A 29 -18.73 -19.64 11.68
C LEU A 29 -18.39 -21.06 12.19
N PRO A 30 -18.13 -22.03 11.28
CA PRO A 30 -17.74 -23.39 11.67
C PRO A 30 -16.51 -23.38 12.58
N PRO A 31 -16.51 -24.07 13.73
CA PRO A 31 -15.36 -24.06 14.65
C PRO A 31 -14.12 -24.76 14.08
N GLU A 32 -14.27 -25.63 13.08
CA GLU A 32 -13.17 -26.42 12.52
C GLU A 32 -12.31 -25.60 11.56
N THR A 33 -11.02 -25.46 11.85
CA THR A 33 -10.06 -24.69 11.03
C THR A 33 -9.99 -25.18 9.56
N SER A 34 -10.17 -26.47 9.31
CA SER A 34 -10.18 -27.03 7.94
C SER A 34 -11.34 -26.52 7.08
N ALA A 35 -12.43 -26.01 7.67
CA ALA A 35 -13.53 -25.40 6.93
C ALA A 35 -13.09 -24.13 6.17
N TYR A 36 -11.95 -23.54 6.55
CA TYR A 36 -11.41 -22.31 5.97
C TYR A 36 -10.32 -22.56 4.93
N ARG A 37 -10.05 -23.82 4.59
CA ARG A 37 -9.06 -24.21 3.59
C ARG A 37 -9.31 -23.57 2.22
N TYR A 38 -10.57 -23.27 1.89
CA TYR A 38 -10.92 -22.60 0.62
C TYR A 38 -10.10 -21.33 0.39
N ALA A 39 -9.78 -20.56 1.43
CA ALA A 39 -9.08 -19.30 1.28
C ALA A 39 -7.63 -19.52 0.83
N TYR A 40 -7.00 -20.60 1.31
CA TYR A 40 -5.67 -21.01 0.91
C TYR A 40 -5.67 -21.65 -0.48
N ASP A 41 -6.58 -22.60 -0.74
CA ASP A 41 -6.66 -23.28 -2.04
C ASP A 41 -6.97 -22.29 -3.18
N ALA A 42 -7.73 -21.23 -2.90
CA ALA A 42 -8.00 -20.13 -3.82
C ALA A 42 -7.00 -18.97 -3.75
N ALA A 43 -5.92 -19.07 -2.96
CA ALA A 43 -5.01 -17.97 -2.73
C ALA A 43 -4.41 -17.42 -4.03
N PHE A 44 -4.19 -16.11 -4.06
CA PHE A 44 -3.36 -15.48 -5.07
C PHE A 44 -1.88 -15.61 -4.69
N VAL A 45 -1.03 -15.71 -5.69
CA VAL A 45 0.42 -15.74 -5.51
C VAL A 45 1.07 -14.72 -6.42
N ALA A 46 1.98 -13.91 -5.86
CA ALA A 46 2.88 -13.07 -6.62
C ALA A 46 4.33 -13.57 -6.45
N LEU A 47 5.01 -13.80 -7.58
CA LEU A 47 6.36 -14.34 -7.63
C LEU A 47 7.36 -13.27 -8.09
N PRO A 48 8.52 -13.17 -7.41
CA PRO A 48 9.63 -12.34 -7.86
C PRO A 48 10.32 -12.96 -9.09
N SER A 49 11.09 -12.17 -9.84
CA SER A 49 11.78 -12.61 -11.08
C SER A 49 12.57 -13.92 -10.90
N ALA A 50 13.29 -14.08 -9.78
CA ALA A 50 14.06 -15.29 -9.50
C ALA A 50 13.19 -16.56 -9.45
N CYS A 51 11.97 -16.45 -8.90
CA CYS A 51 11.00 -17.53 -8.87
C CYS A 51 10.36 -17.77 -10.24
N VAL A 52 10.09 -16.70 -11.00
CA VAL A 52 9.57 -16.80 -12.37
C VAL A 52 10.53 -17.61 -13.24
N GLU A 53 11.82 -17.29 -13.18
CA GLU A 53 12.88 -18.00 -13.91
C GLU A 53 13.02 -19.45 -13.45
N LEU A 54 13.09 -19.69 -12.13
CA LEU A 54 13.26 -21.04 -11.58
C LEU A 54 12.10 -21.96 -11.94
N LEU A 55 10.86 -21.46 -11.81
CA LEU A 55 9.64 -22.24 -12.06
C LEU A 55 9.25 -22.28 -13.54
N ARG A 56 9.95 -21.53 -14.39
CA ARG A 56 9.68 -21.42 -15.84
C ARG A 56 8.24 -21.03 -16.14
N VAL A 57 7.66 -20.15 -15.32
CA VAL A 57 6.35 -19.56 -15.58
C VAL A 57 6.53 -18.30 -16.44
N GLU A 58 5.58 -18.03 -17.32
CA GLU A 58 5.64 -16.83 -18.18
C GLU A 58 5.30 -15.58 -17.35
N PRO A 59 6.22 -14.60 -17.20
CA PRO A 59 5.91 -13.39 -16.46
C PRO A 59 4.75 -12.63 -17.11
N ASN A 60 3.79 -12.22 -16.30
CA ASN A 60 2.57 -11.53 -16.74
C ASN A 60 2.38 -10.16 -16.09
N VAL A 61 3.22 -9.76 -15.12
CA VAL A 61 3.18 -8.43 -14.48
C VAL A 61 4.56 -7.78 -14.59
N ARG A 62 4.60 -6.48 -14.93
CA ARG A 62 5.83 -5.69 -14.91
C ARG A 62 5.90 -4.88 -13.62
N SER A 63 7.10 -4.77 -13.04
CA SER A 63 7.30 -3.78 -11.99
C SER A 63 7.29 -2.37 -12.56
N ARG A 64 6.95 -1.37 -11.73
CA ARG A 64 6.94 0.03 -12.15
C ARG A 64 8.30 0.68 -12.30
N SER A 65 9.31 0.13 -11.64
CA SER A 65 10.72 0.43 -11.96
C SER A 65 11.13 -0.09 -13.34
N GLY A 66 10.30 -0.94 -13.98
CA GLY A 66 10.51 -1.47 -15.32
C GLY A 66 11.57 -2.56 -15.43
N ALA A 67 12.28 -2.86 -14.33
CA ALA A 67 13.40 -3.80 -14.34
C ALA A 67 12.98 -5.25 -14.05
N GLU A 68 11.91 -5.45 -13.27
CA GLU A 68 11.52 -6.77 -12.77
C GLU A 68 10.35 -7.37 -13.56
N ARG A 69 10.48 -8.67 -13.86
CA ARG A 69 9.47 -9.47 -14.55
C ARG A 69 8.82 -10.40 -13.53
N LEU A 70 7.61 -10.05 -13.12
CA LEU A 70 6.89 -10.74 -12.07
C LEU A 70 5.87 -11.69 -12.67
N TRP A 71 5.44 -12.66 -11.87
CA TRP A 71 4.28 -13.47 -12.18
C TRP A 71 3.24 -13.31 -11.07
N LEU A 72 1.98 -13.18 -11.46
CA LEU A 72 0.85 -13.18 -10.54
C LEU A 72 -0.24 -14.10 -11.07
N GLY A 73 -0.70 -15.00 -10.22
CA GLY A 73 -1.74 -15.97 -10.57
C GLY A 73 -2.37 -16.59 -9.34
N ARG A 74 -2.98 -17.76 -9.50
CA ARG A 74 -3.51 -18.56 -8.40
C ARG A 74 -2.49 -19.58 -7.91
N LEU A 75 -2.55 -19.92 -6.63
CA LEU A 75 -1.71 -20.97 -6.06
C LEU A 75 -1.86 -22.31 -6.82
N ALA A 76 -3.09 -22.65 -7.21
CA ALA A 76 -3.39 -23.86 -7.97
C ALA A 76 -2.85 -23.88 -9.40
N GLU A 77 -2.44 -22.73 -9.95
CA GLU A 77 -1.83 -22.63 -11.29
C GLU A 77 -0.32 -22.93 -11.25
N LEU A 78 0.28 -22.98 -10.06
CA LEU A 78 1.69 -23.34 -9.92
C LEU A 78 1.90 -24.84 -10.10
N PRO A 79 3.08 -25.27 -10.59
CA PRO A 79 3.44 -26.68 -10.61
C PRO A 79 3.30 -27.30 -9.21
N ALA A 80 2.75 -28.53 -9.11
CA ALA A 80 2.52 -29.20 -7.83
C ALA A 80 3.79 -29.39 -6.96
N ARG A 81 4.99 -29.28 -7.57
CA ARG A 81 6.30 -29.33 -6.91
C ARG A 81 7.02 -27.99 -6.90
N ALA A 82 6.31 -26.87 -7.04
CA ALA A 82 6.91 -25.55 -7.04
C ALA A 82 7.64 -25.30 -5.71
N ASP A 83 8.97 -25.18 -5.79
CA ASP A 83 9.74 -24.71 -4.65
C ASP A 83 9.71 -23.18 -4.61
N LEU A 84 9.02 -22.65 -3.60
CA LEU A 84 8.88 -21.22 -3.37
C LEU A 84 10.06 -20.63 -2.56
N ALA A 85 11.11 -21.42 -2.26
CA ALA A 85 12.35 -20.96 -1.61
C ALA A 85 13.19 -19.99 -2.45
N CYS A 86 12.79 -19.73 -3.70
CA CYS A 86 13.48 -18.86 -4.65
C CYS A 86 13.46 -17.36 -4.29
N GLY A 87 12.58 -16.95 -3.37
CA GLY A 87 12.52 -15.56 -2.90
C GLY A 87 13.46 -15.27 -1.73
N CYS A 88 13.62 -13.98 -1.42
CA CYS A 88 14.26 -13.49 -0.19
C CYS A 88 13.60 -13.98 1.10
N GLY A 89 12.33 -14.33 0.98
CA GLY A 89 11.43 -14.74 2.03
C GLY A 89 10.01 -14.77 1.48
N ALA A 90 9.05 -14.93 2.37
CA ALA A 90 7.64 -14.91 2.03
C ALA A 90 6.87 -13.85 2.82
N VAL A 91 5.79 -13.38 2.22
CA VAL A 91 4.78 -12.54 2.87
C VAL A 91 3.43 -13.23 2.73
N VAL A 92 2.77 -13.53 3.84
CA VAL A 92 1.34 -13.83 3.85
C VAL A 92 0.59 -12.50 3.89
N PHE A 93 -0.19 -12.20 2.85
CA PHE A 93 -0.87 -10.92 2.69
C PHE A 93 -2.39 -11.06 2.88
N ALA A 94 -2.91 -10.50 3.96
CA ALA A 94 -4.34 -10.37 4.20
C ALA A 94 -4.88 -9.16 3.42
N HIS A 95 -5.63 -9.41 2.36
CA HIS A 95 -6.29 -8.35 1.60
C HIS A 95 -7.42 -7.67 2.39
N GLY A 96 -7.82 -6.46 1.98
CA GLY A 96 -8.92 -5.69 2.54
C GLY A 96 -10.33 -6.23 2.22
N SER A 97 -11.36 -5.48 2.61
CA SER A 97 -12.77 -5.92 2.59
C SER A 97 -13.30 -6.25 1.20
N SER A 98 -12.63 -5.81 0.14
CA SER A 98 -13.03 -6.05 -1.26
C SER A 98 -12.18 -7.10 -1.97
N GLY A 99 -11.25 -7.79 -1.31
CA GLY A 99 -10.38 -8.77 -1.98
C GLY A 99 -9.05 -8.17 -2.44
N LEU A 100 -8.30 -8.93 -3.25
CA LEU A 100 -7.00 -8.51 -3.80
C LEU A 100 -7.16 -7.52 -4.96
N ILE A 101 -7.70 -6.34 -4.67
CA ILE A 101 -7.97 -5.28 -5.64
C ILE A 101 -7.35 -3.93 -5.25
N GLY A 102 -7.27 -3.01 -6.21
CA GLY A 102 -6.76 -1.66 -6.02
C GLY A 102 -5.38 -1.68 -5.37
N ASP A 103 -5.22 -1.01 -4.24
CA ASP A 103 -3.94 -0.95 -3.55
C ASP A 103 -3.45 -2.30 -3.00
N ASN A 104 -4.34 -3.25 -2.68
CA ASN A 104 -3.91 -4.59 -2.29
C ASN A 104 -3.09 -5.25 -3.41
N TRP A 105 -3.53 -5.11 -4.65
CA TRP A 105 -2.79 -5.55 -5.84
C TRP A 105 -1.44 -4.83 -5.98
N LYS A 106 -1.43 -3.50 -5.77
CA LYS A 106 -0.20 -2.70 -5.82
C LYS A 106 0.78 -3.15 -4.74
N TYR A 107 0.35 -3.38 -3.50
CA TYR A 107 1.25 -3.83 -2.43
C TYR A 107 1.88 -5.19 -2.72
N VAL A 108 1.10 -6.18 -3.19
CA VAL A 108 1.66 -7.51 -3.48
C VAL A 108 2.68 -7.45 -4.62
N THR A 109 2.43 -6.63 -5.65
CA THR A 109 3.38 -6.43 -6.75
C THR A 109 4.62 -5.65 -6.31
N MET A 110 4.48 -4.65 -5.44
CA MET A 110 5.60 -3.93 -4.83
C MET A 110 6.47 -4.86 -3.99
N ILE A 111 5.86 -5.73 -3.17
CA ILE A 111 6.57 -6.71 -2.34
C ILE A 111 7.28 -7.74 -3.22
N ALA A 112 6.62 -8.27 -4.26
CA ALA A 112 7.23 -9.21 -5.20
C ALA A 112 8.39 -8.57 -5.98
N ALA A 113 8.27 -7.30 -6.38
CA ALA A 113 9.36 -6.55 -6.99
C ALA A 113 10.59 -6.40 -6.07
N ARG A 114 10.43 -6.59 -4.75
CA ARG A 114 11.55 -6.62 -3.78
C ARG A 114 12.17 -7.99 -3.59
N GLY A 115 11.77 -8.99 -4.36
CA GLY A 115 12.34 -10.35 -4.29
C GLY A 115 11.58 -11.31 -3.37
N TYR A 116 10.41 -10.93 -2.86
CA TYR A 116 9.64 -11.74 -1.92
C TYR A 116 8.52 -12.52 -2.61
N VAL A 117 8.29 -13.77 -2.20
CA VAL A 117 7.09 -14.49 -2.59
C VAL A 117 5.92 -13.96 -1.77
N VAL A 118 4.79 -13.64 -2.41
CA VAL A 118 3.58 -13.21 -1.70
C VAL A 118 2.50 -14.25 -1.89
N ILE A 119 1.91 -14.72 -0.79
CA ILE A 119 0.72 -15.57 -0.78
C ILE A 119 -0.40 -14.77 -0.14
N ALA A 120 -1.49 -14.55 -0.87
CA ALA A 120 -2.65 -13.80 -0.38
C ALA A 120 -3.88 -14.72 -0.35
N PRO A 121 -4.21 -15.33 0.81
CA PRO A 121 -5.42 -16.14 0.97
C PRO A 121 -6.68 -15.35 0.58
N ASP A 122 -7.51 -15.93 -0.28
CA ASP A 122 -8.66 -15.26 -0.87
C ASP A 122 -9.92 -15.46 -0.02
N SER A 123 -10.24 -14.50 0.84
CA SER A 123 -11.48 -14.52 1.63
C SER A 123 -12.72 -14.51 0.75
N MET A 124 -12.61 -14.06 -0.49
CA MET A 124 -13.75 -13.95 -1.41
C MET A 124 -14.15 -15.30 -2.01
N ALA A 125 -13.45 -16.39 -1.67
CA ALA A 125 -13.81 -17.75 -2.06
C ALA A 125 -14.71 -18.48 -1.04
N GLY A 126 -15.20 -17.78 0.00
CA GLY A 126 -15.99 -18.34 1.11
C GLY A 126 -17.46 -18.65 0.81
N GLY A 127 -17.80 -18.95 -0.44
CA GLY A 127 -19.20 -19.15 -0.85
C GLY A 127 -19.89 -20.34 -0.22
N ALA A 128 -19.14 -21.42 0.03
CA ALA A 128 -19.65 -22.59 0.73
C ALA A 128 -20.07 -22.30 2.19
N LEU A 129 -19.47 -21.27 2.81
CA LEU A 129 -19.79 -20.86 4.18
C LEU A 129 -20.84 -19.73 4.23
N GLY A 130 -21.25 -19.18 3.08
CA GLY A 130 -22.19 -18.06 3.03
C GLY A 130 -21.66 -16.75 3.61
N VAL A 131 -20.35 -16.62 3.80
CA VAL A 131 -19.73 -15.47 4.48
C VAL A 131 -19.25 -14.37 3.53
N ARG A 132 -18.61 -14.74 2.40
CA ARG A 132 -17.96 -13.84 1.41
C ARG A 132 -17.82 -14.49 0.04
N VAL A 133 -18.28 -13.82 -1.03
CA VAL A 133 -18.16 -14.33 -2.41
C VAL A 133 -17.86 -13.23 -3.40
N ARG A 134 -16.77 -13.38 -4.15
CA ARG A 134 -16.59 -12.73 -5.45
C ARG A 134 -16.10 -13.77 -6.44
N ALA A 135 -16.72 -13.81 -7.61
CA ALA A 135 -16.29 -14.73 -8.66
C ALA A 135 -14.89 -14.31 -9.13
N PRO A 136 -13.89 -15.21 -9.11
CA PRO A 136 -12.58 -14.92 -9.66
C PRO A 136 -12.67 -14.73 -11.18
N VAL A 137 -11.73 -14.01 -11.77
CA VAL A 137 -11.52 -14.08 -13.23
C VAL A 137 -11.08 -15.50 -13.58
N ALA A 138 -11.73 -16.11 -14.57
CA ALA A 138 -11.52 -17.52 -14.93
C ALA A 138 -10.10 -17.80 -15.47
N ASP A 139 -9.58 -16.94 -16.34
CA ASP A 139 -8.18 -16.95 -16.79
C ASP A 139 -7.50 -15.66 -16.35
N LEU A 140 -7.00 -15.68 -15.11
CA LEU A 140 -6.37 -14.52 -14.49
C LEU A 140 -5.13 -14.09 -15.27
N ALA A 141 -4.29 -15.04 -15.69
CA ALA A 141 -3.06 -14.73 -16.42
C ALA A 141 -3.35 -14.06 -17.77
N ALA A 142 -4.34 -14.52 -18.53
CA ALA A 142 -4.74 -13.88 -19.78
C ALA A 142 -5.34 -12.49 -19.55
N ALA A 143 -6.18 -12.31 -18.51
CA ALA A 143 -6.75 -11.01 -18.19
C ALA A 143 -5.68 -9.98 -17.82
N ILE A 144 -4.69 -10.37 -17.02
CA ILE A 144 -3.54 -9.51 -16.69
C ILE A 144 -2.77 -9.15 -17.96
N ARG A 145 -2.41 -10.14 -18.81
CA ARG A 145 -1.68 -9.87 -20.06
C ARG A 145 -2.46 -8.94 -20.99
N ALA A 146 -3.78 -9.10 -21.08
CA ALA A 146 -4.63 -8.25 -21.89
C ALA A 146 -4.62 -6.80 -21.37
N ALA A 147 -4.73 -6.61 -20.05
CA ALA A 147 -4.65 -5.29 -19.42
C ALA A 147 -3.27 -4.63 -19.58
N GLU A 148 -2.18 -5.39 -19.50
CA GLU A 148 -0.83 -4.90 -19.78
C GLU A 148 -0.65 -4.51 -21.26
N ALA A 149 -1.20 -5.30 -22.19
CA ALA A 149 -1.05 -5.08 -23.62
C ALA A 149 -1.88 -3.89 -24.16
N SER A 150 -3.05 -3.63 -23.58
CA SER A 150 -3.93 -2.52 -23.98
C SER A 150 -3.42 -1.15 -23.52
N GLY A 151 -2.38 -1.09 -22.68
CA GLY A 151 -1.95 0.15 -22.02
C GLY A 151 -2.97 0.69 -21.01
N THR A 152 -4.09 -0.04 -20.76
CA THR A 152 -4.95 0.16 -19.59
C THR A 152 -4.25 -0.47 -18.41
N ASP A 153 -3.21 0.22 -18.00
CA ASP A 153 -2.25 -0.15 -16.99
C ASP A 153 -2.88 -0.91 -15.82
N SER A 154 -2.69 -2.24 -15.81
CA SER A 154 -3.34 -3.15 -14.86
C SER A 154 -3.07 -2.72 -13.42
N PHE A 155 -1.92 -2.11 -13.15
CA PHE A 155 -1.54 -1.61 -11.84
C PHE A 155 -2.49 -0.51 -11.30
N TRP A 156 -3.05 0.33 -12.17
CA TRP A 156 -4.01 1.38 -11.77
C TRP A 156 -5.44 0.89 -11.71
N CYS A 157 -5.73 -0.27 -12.30
CA CYS A 157 -7.06 -0.81 -12.37
C CYS A 157 -7.55 -1.29 -11.00
N ALA A 158 -8.74 -0.85 -10.63
CA ALA A 158 -9.37 -1.11 -9.35
C ALA A 158 -9.92 -2.54 -9.22
N ASN A 159 -9.97 -3.36 -10.28
CA ASN A 159 -10.41 -4.75 -10.18
C ASN A 159 -9.81 -5.63 -11.29
N ASN A 160 -8.69 -6.29 -11.00
CA ASN A 160 -7.97 -7.13 -11.98
C ASN A 160 -8.23 -8.63 -11.83
N VAL A 161 -8.81 -9.03 -10.69
CA VAL A 161 -8.74 -10.44 -10.27
C VAL A 161 -10.10 -11.09 -10.04
N TYR A 162 -11.17 -10.28 -10.00
CA TYR A 162 -12.54 -10.77 -9.86
C TYR A 162 -13.42 -10.35 -11.04
N ALA A 163 -14.23 -11.28 -11.54
CA ALA A 163 -15.19 -11.04 -12.61
C ALA A 163 -16.46 -10.32 -12.14
N SER A 164 -16.71 -10.26 -10.83
CA SER A 164 -17.90 -9.63 -10.25
C SER A 164 -17.53 -8.45 -9.34
N ALA A 165 -18.31 -7.36 -9.40
CA ALA A 165 -18.23 -6.27 -8.43
C ALA A 165 -18.70 -6.73 -7.04
N CYS A 166 -18.32 -5.96 -6.02
CA CYS A 166 -18.90 -6.11 -4.68
C CYS A 166 -20.33 -5.62 -4.64
N GLN A 167 -21.20 -6.42 -4.01
CA GLN A 167 -22.59 -6.03 -3.80
C GLN A 167 -22.71 -5.30 -2.47
N PRO A 168 -23.31 -4.09 -2.45
CA PRO A 168 -23.59 -3.38 -1.20
C PRO A 168 -24.46 -4.20 -0.24
N ILE A 169 -24.23 -4.01 1.06
CA ILE A 169 -24.99 -4.68 2.15
C ILE A 169 -26.49 -4.33 2.13
N ASN A 170 -26.87 -3.18 1.57
CA ASN A 170 -28.24 -2.65 1.61
C ASN A 170 -29.18 -3.18 0.51
N THR A 171 -28.70 -3.98 -0.45
CA THR A 171 -29.51 -4.49 -1.58
C THR A 171 -29.88 -5.98 -1.45
N GLY A 172 -29.78 -6.55 -0.24
CA GLY A 172 -29.99 -8.00 -0.04
C GLY A 172 -28.88 -8.87 -0.64
N GLY A 173 -27.74 -8.24 -0.97
CA GLY A 173 -26.54 -8.92 -1.47
C GLY A 173 -25.95 -9.89 -0.43
N ARG A 174 -25.22 -10.90 -0.92
CA ARG A 174 -24.49 -11.83 -0.06
C ARG A 174 -23.49 -11.06 0.81
N ALA A 175 -23.35 -11.53 2.04
CA ALA A 175 -22.46 -10.97 3.05
C ALA A 175 -21.03 -10.72 2.51
N GLY A 176 -20.47 -9.55 2.83
CA GLY A 176 -19.06 -9.50 3.20
C GLY A 176 -18.04 -8.95 2.20
N CYS A 177 -18.42 -8.22 1.15
CA CYS A 177 -17.51 -7.25 0.55
C CYS A 177 -18.16 -5.88 0.40
N TYR A 178 -17.70 -4.92 1.21
CA TYR A 178 -18.48 -3.77 1.63
C TYR A 178 -17.60 -2.55 1.92
N ALA A 179 -18.19 -1.37 1.74
CA ALA A 179 -17.64 -0.08 2.14
C ALA A 179 -18.48 0.50 3.28
N SER A 180 -17.84 0.74 4.42
CA SER A 180 -18.42 1.29 5.63
C SER A 180 -19.08 2.64 5.42
N SER A 181 -20.18 2.89 6.12
CA SER A 181 -20.74 4.22 6.26
C SER A 181 -21.05 4.52 7.72
N ALA A 182 -20.69 5.71 8.19
CA ALA A 182 -20.96 6.13 9.57
C ALA A 182 -22.46 6.06 9.87
N ARG A 183 -23.30 6.49 8.93
CA ARG A 183 -24.77 6.41 9.07
C ARG A 183 -25.26 4.98 9.38
N ALA A 184 -24.80 3.97 8.65
CA ALA A 184 -25.25 2.59 8.88
C ALA A 184 -24.79 2.08 10.25
N ILE A 185 -23.55 2.38 10.61
CA ILE A 185 -22.96 1.99 11.90
C ILE A 185 -23.71 2.65 13.06
N LEU A 186 -24.05 3.93 12.94
CA LEU A 186 -24.73 4.67 13.99
C LEU A 186 -26.17 4.20 14.24
N ILE A 187 -26.82 3.56 13.26
CA ILE A 187 -28.15 2.95 13.42
C ILE A 187 -28.09 1.71 14.32
N ASP A 188 -27.04 0.89 14.21
CA ASP A 188 -26.89 -0.36 14.99
C ASP A 188 -25.43 -0.58 15.41
N ARG A 189 -24.95 0.26 16.33
CA ARG A 189 -23.53 0.27 16.72
C ARG A 189 -23.07 -1.10 17.23
N SER A 190 -23.89 -1.75 18.05
CA SER A 190 -23.59 -3.06 18.65
C SER A 190 -23.60 -4.20 17.63
N GLY A 191 -24.53 -4.19 16.67
CA GLY A 191 -24.57 -5.16 15.58
C GLY A 191 -23.36 -5.02 14.66
N TRP A 192 -23.03 -3.79 14.24
CA TRP A 192 -21.85 -3.51 13.41
C TRP A 192 -20.53 -3.83 14.12
N ALA A 193 -20.43 -3.51 15.41
CA ALA A 193 -19.34 -3.93 16.28
C ALA A 193 -19.15 -5.46 16.28
N SER A 194 -20.25 -6.20 16.48
CA SER A 194 -20.24 -7.67 16.46
C SER A 194 -19.91 -8.24 15.07
N TYR A 195 -20.31 -7.54 14.01
CA TYR A 195 -20.00 -7.90 12.63
C TYR A 195 -18.50 -7.83 12.37
N TYR A 196 -17.82 -6.74 12.74
CA TYR A 196 -16.37 -6.64 12.52
C TYR A 196 -15.56 -7.63 13.37
N GLU A 197 -16.00 -7.95 14.58
CA GLU A 197 -15.39 -9.05 15.34
C GLU A 197 -15.61 -10.41 14.68
N ARG A 198 -16.78 -10.66 14.10
CA ARG A 198 -17.03 -11.87 13.30
C ARG A 198 -16.14 -11.92 12.07
N ILE A 199 -15.94 -10.80 11.39
CA ILE A 199 -15.01 -10.70 10.27
C ILE A 199 -13.58 -10.98 10.73
N PHE A 200 -13.14 -10.40 11.84
CA PHE A 200 -11.84 -10.71 12.41
C PHE A 200 -11.69 -12.21 12.67
N GLU A 201 -12.66 -12.85 13.33
CA GLU A 201 -12.59 -14.28 13.63
C GLU A 201 -12.58 -15.16 12.37
N LEU A 202 -13.39 -14.83 11.36
CA LEU A 202 -13.36 -15.47 10.05
C LEU A 202 -11.96 -15.40 9.44
N ARG A 203 -11.41 -14.19 9.33
CA ARG A 203 -10.10 -13.95 8.70
C ARG A 203 -8.96 -14.55 9.51
N ARG A 204 -9.06 -14.56 10.85
CA ARG A 204 -8.11 -15.22 11.74
C ARG A 204 -8.07 -16.72 11.46
N ARG A 205 -9.22 -17.40 11.35
CA ARG A 205 -9.27 -18.84 11.04
C ARG A 205 -8.74 -19.17 9.64
N GLU A 206 -9.06 -18.35 8.64
CA GLU A 206 -8.48 -18.46 7.29
C GLU A 206 -6.95 -18.33 7.30
N LEU A 207 -6.41 -17.34 8.03
CA LEU A 207 -4.96 -17.19 8.17
C LEU A 207 -4.33 -18.36 8.93
N SER A 208 -4.95 -18.84 10.01
CA SER A 208 -4.47 -19.98 10.79
C SER A 208 -4.31 -21.21 9.89
N GLU A 209 -5.33 -21.51 9.09
CA GLU A 209 -5.29 -22.59 8.11
C GLU A 209 -4.23 -22.35 7.02
N ALA A 210 -4.11 -21.12 6.51
CA ALA A 210 -3.09 -20.78 5.53
C ALA A 210 -1.67 -21.00 6.07
N PHE A 211 -1.36 -20.54 7.29
CA PHE A 211 -0.07 -20.76 7.95
C PHE A 211 0.23 -22.25 8.16
N ARG A 212 -0.78 -23.04 8.54
CA ARG A 212 -0.67 -24.49 8.68
C ARG A 212 -0.29 -25.17 7.35
N LEU A 213 -0.88 -24.70 6.26
CA LEU A 213 -0.70 -25.22 4.89
C LEU A 213 0.51 -24.65 4.16
N LEU A 214 1.17 -23.60 4.67
CA LEU A 214 2.35 -23.03 4.03
C LEU A 214 3.41 -24.10 3.75
N PRO A 215 4.02 -24.12 2.54
CA PRO A 215 5.12 -25.01 2.24
C PRO A 215 6.24 -24.86 3.26
N ALA A 216 6.86 -25.97 3.64
CA ALA A 216 7.95 -25.96 4.62
C ALA A 216 9.10 -25.03 4.20
N SER A 217 9.36 -24.89 2.90
CA SER A 217 10.38 -23.98 2.37
C SER A 217 10.10 -22.50 2.65
N LEU A 218 8.83 -22.10 2.76
CA LEU A 218 8.44 -20.74 3.15
C LEU A 218 8.37 -20.58 4.66
N ARG A 219 7.77 -21.57 5.34
CA ARG A 219 7.57 -21.55 6.79
C ARG A 219 8.88 -21.56 7.58
N ASN A 220 9.82 -22.38 7.12
CA ASN A 220 11.16 -22.50 7.70
C ASN A 220 12.18 -21.66 6.91
N GLY A 221 11.70 -20.79 6.02
CA GLY A 221 12.53 -19.90 5.23
C GLY A 221 13.23 -18.86 6.11
N ARG A 222 14.14 -18.09 5.51
CA ARG A 222 14.93 -17.09 6.24
C ARG A 222 14.10 -15.95 6.80
N LYS A 223 13.05 -15.56 6.06
CA LYS A 223 12.16 -14.46 6.42
C LYS A 223 10.72 -14.82 6.09
N LEU A 224 9.83 -14.65 7.06
CA LEU A 224 8.38 -14.79 6.89
C LEU A 224 7.67 -13.61 7.53
N PHE A 225 6.88 -12.89 6.74
CA PHE A 225 6.14 -11.72 7.20
C PHE A 225 4.64 -11.95 7.13
N LEU A 226 3.92 -11.27 8.01
CA LEU A 226 2.48 -11.08 7.89
C LEU A 226 2.21 -9.62 7.51
N ALA A 227 1.48 -9.43 6.42
CA ALA A 227 1.07 -8.12 5.95
C ALA A 227 -0.43 -8.06 5.77
N GLY A 228 -1.01 -6.87 5.83
CA GLY A 228 -2.37 -6.68 5.37
C GLY A 228 -2.75 -5.21 5.22
N ALA A 229 -3.80 -4.96 4.43
CA ALA A 229 -4.31 -3.62 4.17
C ALA A 229 -5.78 -3.46 4.56
N SER A 230 -6.14 -2.29 5.10
CA SER A 230 -7.51 -1.97 5.53
C SER A 230 -8.02 -3.00 6.54
N GLU A 231 -9.13 -3.68 6.25
CA GLU A 231 -9.60 -4.84 7.03
C GLU A 231 -8.54 -5.92 7.21
N GLY A 232 -7.75 -6.22 6.18
CA GLY A 232 -6.63 -7.15 6.29
C GLY A 232 -5.51 -6.61 7.17
N GLY A 233 -5.35 -5.29 7.25
CA GLY A 233 -4.44 -4.62 8.17
C GLY A 233 -4.89 -4.78 9.62
N MET A 234 -6.19 -4.67 9.88
CA MET A 234 -6.80 -4.98 11.19
C MET A 234 -6.52 -6.44 11.60
N VAL A 235 -6.73 -7.38 10.68
CA VAL A 235 -6.45 -8.80 10.94
C VAL A 235 -4.95 -9.02 11.18
N ALA A 236 -4.08 -8.54 10.29
CA ALA A 236 -2.63 -8.71 10.40
C ALA A 236 -2.04 -8.09 11.68
N ALA A 237 -2.58 -6.95 12.12
CA ALA A 237 -2.19 -6.31 13.35
C ALA A 237 -2.53 -7.17 14.57
N ARG A 238 -3.74 -7.76 14.62
CA ARG A 238 -4.25 -8.52 15.77
C ARG A 238 -3.85 -9.99 15.78
N PHE A 239 -3.56 -10.56 14.63
CA PHE A 239 -3.37 -12.00 14.45
C PHE A 239 -2.28 -12.55 15.38
N ALA A 240 -2.73 -13.47 16.22
CA ALA A 240 -1.96 -14.31 17.11
C ALA A 240 -2.53 -15.72 16.98
N ASP A 241 -1.65 -16.68 16.67
CA ASP A 241 -2.00 -18.08 16.57
C ASP A 241 -0.77 -18.91 16.92
N ALA A 242 -0.91 -19.92 17.78
CA ALA A 242 0.20 -20.72 18.29
C ALA A 242 1.05 -21.33 17.16
N ASP A 243 0.45 -21.71 16.04
CA ASP A 243 1.16 -22.26 14.87
C ASP A 243 1.92 -21.17 14.10
N ALA A 244 1.41 -19.93 14.10
CA ALA A 244 2.11 -18.77 13.54
C ALA A 244 3.19 -18.22 14.47
N HIS A 245 3.03 -18.37 15.79
CA HIS A 245 4.04 -18.07 16.80
C HIS A 245 5.23 -19.04 16.73
N GLY A 246 4.99 -20.30 16.32
CA GLY A 246 6.05 -21.27 16.01
C GLY A 246 6.89 -20.94 14.76
N ALA A 247 6.36 -20.14 13.83
CA ALA A 247 7.05 -19.78 12.59
C ALA A 247 7.99 -18.56 12.70
N THR A 248 8.11 -17.93 13.88
CA THR A 248 8.94 -16.74 14.16
C THR A 248 8.84 -15.67 13.06
N LEU A 249 7.67 -15.02 12.94
CA LEU A 249 7.48 -13.94 11.98
C LEU A 249 8.61 -12.90 12.10
N SER A 250 9.24 -12.60 10.97
CA SER A 250 10.31 -11.60 10.87
C SER A 250 9.79 -10.17 11.05
N GLY A 251 8.49 -9.95 10.88
CA GLY A 251 7.84 -8.67 11.14
C GLY A 251 6.39 -8.64 10.68
N ARG A 252 5.70 -7.55 11.03
CA ARG A 252 4.33 -7.24 10.59
C ARG A 252 4.28 -5.95 9.79
N LEU A 253 3.53 -5.97 8.69
CA LEU A 253 3.23 -4.78 7.88
C LEU A 253 1.73 -4.48 7.93
N VAL A 254 1.37 -3.35 8.53
CA VAL A 254 -0.03 -2.90 8.66
C VAL A 254 -0.24 -1.71 7.74
N LEU A 255 -1.09 -1.84 6.74
CA LEU A 255 -1.35 -0.80 5.75
C LEU A 255 -2.77 -0.29 5.91
N GLN A 256 -2.95 1.02 5.89
CA GLN A 256 -4.26 1.69 5.84
C GLN A 256 -5.20 1.25 6.96
N TRP A 257 -4.67 1.13 8.17
CA TRP A 257 -5.43 0.84 9.38
C TRP A 257 -4.74 1.52 10.55
N SER A 258 -5.52 2.16 11.44
CA SER A 258 -4.97 2.96 12.52
C SER A 258 -4.65 2.17 13.80
N CYS A 259 -4.98 0.87 13.91
CA CYS A 259 -4.83 0.10 15.15
C CYS A 259 -5.56 0.70 16.37
N GLU A 260 -6.53 1.57 16.17
CA GLU A 260 -7.26 2.23 17.24
C GLU A 260 -8.62 1.60 17.50
N ALA A 261 -9.16 1.87 18.68
CA ALA A 261 -10.55 1.54 19.00
C ALA A 261 -11.47 2.42 18.17
N ASN A 262 -12.10 1.84 17.17
CA ASN A 262 -13.08 2.53 16.33
C ASN A 262 -14.17 1.54 15.90
N TYR A 263 -14.98 1.89 14.92
CA TYR A 263 -16.08 1.04 14.45
C TYR A 263 -15.66 -0.34 13.90
N PHE A 264 -14.42 -0.50 13.41
CA PHE A 264 -13.84 -1.81 13.04
C PHE A 264 -13.43 -2.65 14.25
N MET A 265 -13.19 -1.99 15.39
CA MET A 265 -12.61 -2.57 16.59
C MET A 265 -13.20 -1.91 17.82
N SER A 266 -14.44 -2.28 18.09
CA SER A 266 -15.30 -1.72 19.10
C SER A 266 -15.16 -2.38 20.47
N CYS A 267 -14.56 -3.57 20.52
CA CYS A 267 -14.43 -4.39 21.72
C CYS A 267 -13.07 -4.13 22.38
N ALA A 268 -13.06 -3.63 23.62
CA ALA A 268 -11.82 -3.20 24.30
C ALA A 268 -10.71 -4.26 24.34
N GLU A 269 -11.07 -5.54 24.48
CA GLU A 269 -10.10 -6.64 24.64
C GLU A 269 -9.44 -7.05 23.30
N GLY A 270 -9.88 -6.49 22.16
CA GLY A 270 -9.34 -6.84 20.83
C GLY A 270 -8.22 -5.93 20.31
N LEU A 271 -7.91 -4.83 21.01
CA LEU A 271 -7.08 -3.72 20.49
C LEU A 271 -5.58 -3.98 20.47
N ALA A 272 -5.14 -5.00 21.19
CA ALA A 272 -3.74 -5.34 21.33
C ALA A 272 -3.17 -5.85 20.00
N ILE A 273 -2.08 -5.24 19.52
CA ILE A 273 -1.29 -5.78 18.41
C ILE A 273 -0.82 -7.18 18.84
N CYS A 274 -0.95 -8.14 17.94
CA CYS A 274 -0.69 -9.56 18.13
C CYS A 274 -1.41 -10.12 19.37
N ALA A 275 -2.63 -9.66 19.65
CA ALA A 275 -3.39 -9.99 20.86
C ALA A 275 -2.62 -9.74 22.18
N GLY A 276 -1.54 -8.94 22.15
CA GLY A 276 -0.65 -8.72 23.30
C GLY A 276 0.42 -9.80 23.50
N GLU A 277 0.50 -10.78 22.61
CA GLU A 277 1.39 -11.94 22.71
C GLU A 277 2.74 -11.74 22.02
N CYS A 278 2.89 -10.73 21.15
CA CYS A 278 4.18 -10.49 20.51
C CYS A 278 5.22 -9.93 21.50
N ALA A 279 6.46 -10.39 21.38
CA ALA A 279 7.57 -9.81 22.13
C ALA A 279 7.69 -8.31 21.83
N PRO A 280 8.05 -7.45 22.82
CA PRO A 280 8.22 -6.02 22.60
C PRO A 280 9.21 -5.65 21.49
N SER A 281 10.16 -6.53 21.16
CA SER A 281 11.12 -6.34 20.07
C SER A 281 10.62 -6.80 18.70
N SER A 282 9.38 -7.30 18.59
CA SER A 282 8.81 -7.76 17.32
C SER A 282 8.73 -6.60 16.33
N PRO A 283 9.34 -6.72 15.14
CA PRO A 283 9.31 -5.66 14.14
C PRO A 283 7.89 -5.38 13.62
N LEU A 284 7.54 -4.09 13.54
CA LEU A 284 6.28 -3.66 12.97
C LEU A 284 6.45 -2.35 12.20
N LEU A 285 5.90 -2.32 10.99
CA LEU A 285 5.72 -1.10 10.21
C LEU A 285 4.22 -0.90 9.96
N ALA A 286 3.69 0.25 10.38
CA ALA A 286 2.33 0.67 10.10
C ALA A 286 2.35 1.92 9.21
N LEU A 287 1.60 1.90 8.11
CA LEU A 287 1.48 3.03 7.17
C LEU A 287 0.01 3.41 7.04
N VAL A 288 -0.32 4.70 7.13
CA VAL A 288 -1.70 5.20 7.00
C VAL A 288 -1.71 6.59 6.37
N SER A 289 -2.77 6.89 5.62
CA SER A 289 -2.98 8.25 5.07
C SER A 289 -3.51 9.18 6.16
N GLU A 290 -3.03 10.42 6.18
CA GLU A 290 -3.48 11.47 7.10
C GLU A 290 -4.99 11.76 6.96
N ARG A 291 -5.51 11.65 5.74
CA ARG A 291 -6.93 11.87 5.41
C ARG A 291 -7.61 10.60 4.93
N ASP A 292 -7.17 9.45 5.43
CA ASP A 292 -7.85 8.19 5.16
C ASP A 292 -9.35 8.29 5.49
N PRO A 293 -10.26 8.04 4.53
CA PRO A 293 -11.69 8.29 4.71
C PRO A 293 -12.39 7.24 5.59
N PHE A 294 -11.66 6.24 6.07
CA PHE A 294 -12.19 5.23 6.97
C PHE A 294 -11.57 5.33 8.36
N PHE A 295 -10.26 5.58 8.46
CA PHE A 295 -9.50 5.37 9.69
C PHE A 295 -8.73 6.57 10.20
N SER A 296 -8.73 7.70 9.48
CA SER A 296 -8.09 8.91 9.97
C SER A 296 -8.90 9.58 11.08
N ALA A 297 -8.26 10.52 11.79
CA ALA A 297 -8.88 11.40 12.76
C ALA A 297 -9.59 12.62 12.13
N ALA A 298 -9.66 12.71 10.80
CA ALA A 298 -10.26 13.84 10.10
C ALA A 298 -11.79 13.86 10.29
N ARG A 299 -12.28 14.76 11.16
CA ARG A 299 -13.71 14.93 11.45
C ARG A 299 -14.49 15.22 10.17
N ASN A 300 -15.68 14.62 10.03
CA ASN A 300 -16.58 14.74 8.87
C ASN A 300 -15.95 14.33 7.52
N ALA A 301 -14.82 13.64 7.56
CA ALA A 301 -14.13 13.13 6.39
C ALA A 301 -13.70 11.67 6.56
N SER A 302 -13.94 11.08 7.74
CA SER A 302 -13.59 9.71 8.08
C SER A 302 -14.72 9.03 8.84
N VAL A 303 -15.05 7.80 8.43
CA VAL A 303 -16.07 6.98 9.11
C VAL A 303 -15.73 6.79 10.60
N ALA A 304 -14.46 6.51 10.93
CA ALA A 304 -14.04 6.35 12.31
C ALA A 304 -14.22 7.63 13.14
N ALA A 305 -13.85 8.79 12.58
CA ALA A 305 -13.98 10.07 13.27
C ALA A 305 -15.45 10.46 13.49
N GLU A 306 -16.32 10.21 12.51
CA GLU A 306 -17.76 10.45 12.63
C GLU A 306 -18.41 9.55 13.68
N VAL A 307 -18.09 8.26 13.68
CA VAL A 307 -18.63 7.31 14.66
C VAL A 307 -18.14 7.65 16.07
N ALA A 308 -16.85 7.96 16.22
CA ALA A 308 -16.28 8.36 17.51
C ALA A 308 -16.90 9.67 18.03
N ALA A 309 -17.14 10.66 17.16
CA ALA A 309 -17.76 11.92 17.56
C ALA A 309 -19.20 11.75 18.08
N ALA A 310 -19.89 10.68 17.69
CA ALA A 310 -21.23 10.37 18.16
C ALA A 310 -21.26 9.62 19.51
N ASP A 311 -20.10 9.33 20.09
CA ASP A 311 -19.94 8.76 21.43
C ASP A 311 -19.05 9.68 22.27
N ALA A 312 -19.67 10.44 23.16
CA ALA A 312 -18.94 11.39 24.02
C ALA A 312 -17.95 10.70 24.98
N SER A 313 -18.04 9.38 25.16
CA SER A 313 -17.11 8.59 25.97
C SER A 313 -15.93 8.03 25.18
N ALA A 314 -15.97 8.09 23.84
CA ALA A 314 -14.92 7.57 22.99
C ALA A 314 -13.65 8.45 23.11
N PRO A 315 -12.46 7.85 23.28
CA PRO A 315 -11.22 8.62 23.25
C PRO A 315 -11.03 9.27 21.88
N PRO A 316 -10.35 10.42 21.81
CA PRO A 316 -10.03 11.05 20.54
C PRO A 316 -9.13 10.12 19.71
N LEU A 317 -9.47 9.97 18.43
CA LEU A 317 -8.65 9.23 17.49
C LEU A 317 -7.40 10.05 17.12
N ARG A 318 -6.28 9.37 17.04
CA ARG A 318 -5.02 9.86 16.47
C ARG A 318 -4.99 9.66 14.95
N GLY A 319 -5.63 8.61 14.45
CA GLY A 319 -5.57 8.19 13.05
C GLY A 319 -4.30 7.40 12.71
N SER A 320 -3.65 6.77 13.70
CA SER A 320 -2.42 6.00 13.49
C SER A 320 -2.19 4.93 14.57
N CYS A 321 -1.36 3.94 14.26
CA CYS A 321 -1.06 2.82 15.16
C CYS A 321 -0.16 3.20 16.35
N PHE A 322 0.36 4.42 16.40
CA PHE A 322 1.34 4.82 17.41
C PHE A 322 0.82 4.68 18.85
N ALA A 323 -0.45 5.03 19.09
CA ALA A 323 -1.04 4.92 20.43
C ALA A 323 -1.05 3.46 20.94
N ALA A 324 -1.39 2.50 20.07
CA ALA A 324 -1.37 1.07 20.40
C ALA A 324 0.07 0.57 20.63
N MET A 325 1.01 0.94 19.75
CA MET A 325 2.42 0.58 19.89
C MET A 325 3.01 1.06 21.23
N ARG A 326 2.74 2.31 21.59
CA ARG A 326 3.17 2.92 22.85
C ARG A 326 2.55 2.22 24.05
N ALA A 327 1.24 1.96 24.01
CA ALA A 327 0.53 1.30 25.12
C ALA A 327 1.06 -0.12 25.40
N GLN A 328 1.50 -0.84 24.37
CA GLN A 328 2.08 -2.18 24.50
C GLN A 328 3.60 -2.20 24.71
N GLY A 329 4.25 -1.04 24.73
CA GLY A 329 5.69 -0.94 24.94
C GLY A 329 6.54 -1.53 23.82
N LEU A 330 6.05 -1.52 22.58
CA LEU A 330 6.81 -2.02 21.43
C LEU A 330 8.05 -1.15 21.20
N ARG A 331 9.18 -1.79 20.87
CA ARG A 331 10.51 -1.16 20.75
C ARG A 331 10.99 -1.04 19.31
N ASN A 332 10.57 -1.96 18.45
CA ASN A 332 10.90 -2.01 17.03
C ASN A 332 9.67 -1.74 16.15
N ALA A 333 8.88 -0.76 16.54
CA ALA A 333 7.61 -0.43 15.88
C ALA A 333 7.61 1.00 15.36
N VAL A 334 7.20 1.17 14.11
CA VAL A 334 7.13 2.47 13.43
C VAL A 334 5.74 2.69 12.85
N SER A 335 5.15 3.82 13.18
CA SER A 335 3.95 4.33 12.51
C SER A 335 4.34 5.47 11.57
N VAL A 336 3.92 5.42 10.31
CA VAL A 336 4.13 6.49 9.35
C VAL A 336 2.78 7.00 8.88
N VAL A 337 2.57 8.30 9.03
CA VAL A 337 1.42 9.02 8.52
C VAL A 337 1.84 9.74 7.23
N LEU A 338 1.14 9.46 6.14
CA LEU A 338 1.41 10.04 4.82
C LEU A 338 0.40 11.15 4.54
N PRO A 339 0.80 12.41 4.31
CA PRO A 339 -0.12 13.51 4.01
C PRO A 339 -0.90 13.32 2.71
N GLN A 340 -0.31 12.62 1.73
CA GLN A 340 -0.91 12.29 0.44
C GLN A 340 -1.53 13.47 -0.31
N HIS A 341 -0.89 14.64 -0.27
CA HIS A 341 -1.42 15.86 -0.89
C HIS A 341 -2.83 16.22 -0.39
N LEU A 342 -3.16 15.82 0.85
CA LEU A 342 -4.46 16.01 1.49
C LEU A 342 -5.64 15.36 0.75
N LEU A 343 -5.37 14.36 -0.10
CA LEU A 343 -6.40 13.62 -0.80
C LEU A 343 -7.13 12.68 0.17
N PRO A 344 -8.48 12.65 0.19
CA PRO A 344 -9.26 11.77 1.05
C PRO A 344 -9.36 10.37 0.44
N VAL A 345 -8.23 9.74 0.16
CA VAL A 345 -8.16 8.45 -0.54
C VAL A 345 -7.85 7.33 0.44
N HIS A 346 -8.58 6.21 0.30
CA HIS A 346 -8.25 4.97 0.98
C HIS A 346 -7.27 4.15 0.12
N GLY A 347 -6.09 4.71 -0.09
CA GLY A 347 -4.98 4.10 -0.84
C GLY A 347 -3.64 4.74 -0.41
N LEU A 348 -2.53 4.00 -0.37
CA LEU A 348 -1.18 4.55 -0.24
C LEU A 348 -0.42 4.55 -1.58
N GLY A 349 -0.75 3.63 -2.48
CA GLY A 349 -0.03 3.33 -3.70
C GLY A 349 -0.32 4.27 -4.88
N THR A 350 -1.22 5.24 -4.74
CA THR A 350 -1.49 6.25 -5.79
C THR A 350 -0.77 7.57 -5.52
N ALA A 351 -1.01 8.19 -4.36
CA ALA A 351 -0.46 9.50 -4.05
C ALA A 351 0.94 9.45 -3.39
N SER A 352 1.40 8.27 -2.95
CA SER A 352 2.73 8.11 -2.36
C SER A 352 3.45 6.79 -2.74
N PRO A 353 3.42 6.35 -4.01
CA PRO A 353 3.93 5.05 -4.41
C PRO A 353 5.42 4.86 -4.13
N ASN A 354 6.25 5.88 -4.33
CA ASN A 354 7.70 5.75 -4.20
C ASN A 354 8.13 5.67 -2.73
N LEU A 355 7.56 6.50 -1.87
CA LEU A 355 7.80 6.41 -0.42
C LEU A 355 7.33 5.07 0.11
N VAL A 356 6.12 4.63 -0.25
CA VAL A 356 5.57 3.34 0.20
C VAL A 356 6.45 2.17 -0.25
N ARG A 357 6.91 2.16 -1.50
CA ARG A 357 7.83 1.12 -2.01
C ARG A 357 9.19 1.14 -1.30
N ALA A 358 9.69 2.32 -0.91
CA ALA A 358 10.93 2.45 -0.15
C ALA A 358 10.76 1.92 1.29
N LEU A 359 9.70 2.33 1.97
CA LEU A 359 9.38 1.90 3.34
C LEU A 359 9.05 0.41 3.42
N ILE A 360 8.29 -0.15 2.48
CA ILE A 360 8.04 -1.61 2.44
C ILE A 360 9.35 -2.34 2.15
N GLY A 361 10.10 -1.92 1.14
CA GLY A 361 11.33 -2.59 0.72
C GLY A 361 12.40 -2.62 1.80
N GLY A 362 12.65 -1.50 2.47
CA GLY A 362 13.62 -1.49 3.57
C GLY A 362 13.20 -2.37 4.76
N PHE A 363 11.89 -2.59 4.98
CA PHE A 363 11.37 -3.24 6.18
C PHE A 363 11.44 -4.73 6.03
N LEU A 364 11.11 -5.19 4.83
CA LEU A 364 11.37 -6.56 4.44
C LEU A 364 12.89 -6.84 4.49
N ALA A 365 13.72 -5.89 4.07
CA ALA A 365 15.16 -6.07 4.06
C ALA A 365 15.79 -6.16 5.46
N GLU A 366 15.49 -5.20 6.33
CA GLU A 366 16.08 -5.09 7.66
C GLU A 366 15.00 -4.80 8.72
N PRO A 367 14.13 -5.77 9.03
CA PRO A 367 12.98 -5.52 9.91
C PRO A 367 13.38 -5.12 11.33
N SER A 368 14.50 -5.65 11.84
CA SER A 368 15.04 -5.23 13.15
C SER A 368 15.48 -3.76 13.19
N ARG A 369 15.64 -3.12 12.03
CA ARG A 369 15.95 -1.71 11.87
C ARG A 369 14.74 -0.86 11.50
N ALA A 370 13.51 -1.36 11.67
CA ALA A 370 12.28 -0.61 11.38
C ALA A 370 12.34 0.84 11.88
N ARG A 371 12.83 1.07 13.11
CA ARG A 371 13.01 2.41 13.69
C ARG A 371 13.93 3.32 12.86
N ALA A 372 15.03 2.78 12.35
CA ALA A 372 15.98 3.53 11.52
C ALA A 372 15.49 3.71 10.07
N MET A 373 14.45 3.00 9.65
CA MET A 373 13.96 3.09 8.29
C MET A 373 13.18 4.35 7.97
N ALA A 374 12.42 4.86 8.93
CA ALA A 374 11.88 6.20 8.78
C ALA A 374 13.00 7.25 8.75
N ALA A 375 14.22 6.87 9.18
CA ALA A 375 15.43 7.66 8.98
C ALA A 375 16.07 7.53 7.57
N LEU A 376 15.55 6.68 6.67
CA LEU A 376 15.94 6.67 5.25
C LEU A 376 15.49 7.94 4.51
N ALA A 377 14.55 8.68 5.09
CA ALA A 377 14.05 9.95 4.60
C ALA A 377 14.80 11.21 5.10
N PRO A 378 15.42 11.28 6.29
CA PRO A 378 16.19 12.45 6.72
C PRO A 378 17.37 12.82 5.83
N ALA A 379 18.00 11.88 5.11
CA ALA A 379 18.99 12.24 4.09
C ALA A 379 18.38 13.11 2.96
N ALA A 380 17.05 13.05 2.78
CA ALA A 380 16.27 13.87 1.86
C ALA A 380 15.31 14.86 2.57
N ARG A 381 15.33 14.94 3.91
CA ARG A 381 14.39 15.72 4.75
C ARG A 381 12.89 15.40 4.51
N LEU A 382 12.56 14.19 4.06
CA LEU A 382 11.18 13.82 3.70
C LEU A 382 10.31 13.42 4.89
N CYS A 383 10.90 12.99 6.00
CA CYS A 383 10.15 12.56 7.18
C CYS A 383 10.51 13.43 8.38
N ALA A 384 9.48 13.86 9.10
CA ALA A 384 9.58 14.53 10.39
C ALA A 384 9.14 13.57 11.49
N LEU A 385 9.96 13.42 12.53
CA LEU A 385 9.58 12.71 13.75
C LEU A 385 8.43 13.50 14.43
N ARG A 386 7.29 12.84 14.63
CA ARG A 386 6.16 13.41 15.37
C ARG A 386 6.24 13.11 16.85
N GLU A 387 6.52 11.86 17.19
CA GLU A 387 6.55 11.40 18.58
C GLU A 387 7.43 10.16 18.72
N GLU A 388 8.08 10.03 19.88
CA GLU A 388 8.79 8.81 20.30
C GLU A 388 8.32 8.43 21.71
N SER A 389 8.01 7.16 21.90
CA SER A 389 7.65 6.60 23.21
C SER A 389 8.89 6.27 24.03
N ALA A 390 8.75 6.21 25.36
CA ALA A 390 9.84 5.80 26.26
C ALA A 390 10.38 4.39 25.97
N THR A 391 9.58 3.52 25.33
CA THR A 391 9.99 2.17 24.94
C THR A 391 10.63 2.10 23.55
N GLY A 392 10.59 3.18 22.77
CA GLY A 392 11.25 3.27 21.47
C GLY A 392 10.35 3.08 20.24
N ALA A 393 9.04 2.87 20.39
CA ALA A 393 8.10 3.04 19.28
C ALA A 393 8.13 4.50 18.82
N VAL A 394 8.04 4.72 17.51
CA VAL A 394 8.18 6.05 16.87
C VAL A 394 7.06 6.29 15.87
N GLU A 395 6.65 7.56 15.74
CA GLU A 395 5.76 8.03 14.69
C GLU A 395 6.42 9.10 13.83
N TYR A 396 6.26 8.98 12.52
CA TYR A 396 6.70 9.98 11.55
C TYR A 396 5.54 10.50 10.71
N ALA A 397 5.64 11.75 10.28
CA ALA A 397 4.95 12.26 9.10
C ALA A 397 5.94 12.28 7.95
N CYS A 398 5.58 11.73 6.79
CA CYS A 398 6.48 11.60 5.66
C CYS A 398 5.83 12.06 4.35
N ASP A 399 6.55 12.91 3.62
CA ASP A 399 6.17 13.33 2.28
C ASP A 399 6.63 12.33 1.22
N GLU A 400 5.94 12.33 0.08
CA GLU A 400 6.26 11.44 -1.03
C GLU A 400 7.70 11.66 -1.53
N LEU A 401 8.35 10.56 -1.94
CA LEU A 401 9.63 10.62 -2.63
C LEU A 401 9.41 11.05 -4.08
N GLY A 402 9.62 12.33 -4.34
CA GLY A 402 9.39 12.93 -5.66
C GLY A 402 8.91 14.36 -5.55
N ALA A 403 8.90 15.07 -6.67
CA ALA A 403 8.35 16.43 -6.78
C ALA A 403 7.47 16.61 -8.02
N GLU A 404 7.25 15.52 -8.75
CA GLU A 404 6.36 15.47 -9.90
C GLU A 404 4.91 15.74 -9.47
N PRO A 405 4.09 16.37 -10.32
CA PRO A 405 2.68 16.57 -10.01
C PRO A 405 1.92 15.25 -10.11
N LEU A 406 0.84 15.16 -9.33
CA LEU A 406 -0.12 14.07 -9.47
C LEU A 406 -0.81 14.17 -10.84
N VAL A 407 -1.01 13.01 -11.47
CA VAL A 407 -1.72 12.86 -12.74
C VAL A 407 -3.07 12.20 -12.47
N ALA A 408 -4.13 12.80 -12.98
CA ALA A 408 -5.47 12.21 -12.90
C ALA A 408 -5.49 10.85 -13.64
N LEU A 409 -6.01 9.82 -12.97
CA LEU A 409 -6.12 8.49 -13.56
C LEU A 409 -7.39 8.35 -14.41
N PRO A 410 -7.38 7.49 -15.45
CA PRO A 410 -8.58 7.22 -16.24
C PRO A 410 -9.69 6.59 -15.39
N VAL A 411 -10.87 7.21 -15.39
CA VAL A 411 -12.09 6.72 -14.71
C VAL A 411 -12.56 5.34 -15.19
N SER A 412 -12.11 4.89 -16.35
CA SER A 412 -12.41 3.54 -16.85
C SER A 412 -11.83 2.42 -15.99
N CYS A 413 -10.86 2.74 -15.14
CA CYS A 413 -10.15 1.75 -14.35
C CYS A 413 -9.79 2.18 -12.92
N ALA A 414 -9.67 3.47 -12.64
CA ALA A 414 -9.40 4.01 -11.31
C ALA A 414 -10.66 4.58 -10.64
N TRP A 415 -10.60 4.89 -9.35
CA TRP A 415 -11.70 5.58 -8.69
C TRP A 415 -11.89 6.99 -9.29
N PRO A 416 -13.14 7.47 -9.46
CA PRO A 416 -13.38 8.83 -9.94
C PRO A 416 -12.67 9.88 -9.08
N GLY A 417 -11.89 10.74 -9.73
CA GLY A 417 -11.09 11.79 -9.07
C GLY A 417 -9.76 11.30 -8.49
N GLU A 418 -9.40 10.03 -8.65
CA GLU A 418 -8.12 9.51 -8.19
C GLU A 418 -6.97 10.08 -9.03
N SER A 419 -5.92 10.51 -8.33
CA SER A 419 -4.71 11.06 -8.95
C SER A 419 -3.47 10.38 -8.39
N ALA A 420 -2.44 10.25 -9.22
CA ALA A 420 -1.30 9.41 -8.90
C ALA A 420 0.05 10.01 -9.32
N HIS A 421 1.11 9.65 -8.60
CA HIS A 421 2.46 9.78 -9.14
C HIS A 421 2.70 8.63 -10.12
N VAL A 422 2.98 8.99 -11.37
CA VAL A 422 3.26 8.02 -12.45
C VAL A 422 4.76 7.80 -12.65
N VAL A 423 5.59 8.71 -12.17
CA VAL A 423 7.06 8.56 -12.17
C VAL A 423 7.45 7.66 -11.00
N HIS A 424 8.14 6.57 -11.33
CA HIS A 424 8.56 5.60 -10.34
C HIS A 424 10.07 5.58 -10.22
N TYR A 425 10.58 6.08 -9.09
CA TYR A 425 12.02 6.14 -8.86
C TYR A 425 12.60 4.74 -8.60
N ALA A 426 13.82 4.54 -9.08
CA ALA A 426 14.62 3.39 -8.73
C ALA A 426 15.10 3.54 -7.28
N ILE A 427 14.58 2.68 -6.42
CA ILE A 427 14.76 2.70 -4.96
C ILE A 427 15.95 1.82 -4.55
N GLY A 428 17.05 1.93 -5.32
CA GLY A 428 18.24 1.09 -5.21
C GLY A 428 18.04 -0.31 -5.77
N LYS A 429 19.07 -1.15 -5.65
CA LYS A 429 18.97 -2.58 -5.99
C LYS A 429 17.89 -3.20 -5.10
N ALA A 430 17.08 -4.10 -5.65
CA ALA A 430 16.30 -5.02 -4.83
C ALA A 430 17.24 -5.68 -3.80
N GLU A 431 16.69 -6.25 -2.71
CA GLU A 431 17.47 -7.31 -2.07
C GLU A 431 17.72 -8.33 -3.18
N LEU A 432 18.94 -8.30 -3.72
CA LEU A 432 19.42 -9.31 -4.62
C LEU A 432 19.61 -10.51 -3.72
N CYS A 433 18.50 -11.17 -3.38
CA CYS A 433 18.50 -12.58 -3.11
C CYS A 433 18.77 -13.24 -4.45
N ALA A 434 19.99 -13.00 -4.94
CA ALA A 434 20.59 -13.76 -5.98
C ALA A 434 20.57 -15.20 -5.46
N LEU A 435 19.77 -16.04 -6.07
CA LEU A 435 20.34 -17.33 -6.45
C LEU A 435 21.44 -17.01 -7.49
N PRO A 436 22.61 -17.72 -7.53
CA PRO A 436 22.73 -19.19 -7.38
C PRO A 436 24.06 -19.70 -6.70
N PRO A 437 24.38 -21.02 -6.61
CA PRO A 437 23.73 -22.19 -7.21
C PRO A 437 23.38 -23.35 -6.25
N HIS A 438 22.25 -24.02 -6.49
CA HIS A 438 22.29 -25.48 -6.45
C HIS A 438 23.11 -25.94 -7.67
N ALA A 439 24.34 -26.40 -7.39
CA ALA A 439 25.31 -27.05 -8.28
C ALA A 439 25.62 -26.36 -9.63
N ALA A 440 26.84 -25.84 -9.76
CA ALA A 440 27.44 -25.69 -11.08
C ALA A 440 27.51 -27.08 -11.76
N PRO A 441 27.06 -27.26 -13.02
CA PRO A 441 27.68 -28.30 -13.83
C PRO A 441 29.17 -27.97 -13.89
N SER A 442 30.00 -29.00 -13.65
CA SER A 442 31.46 -28.96 -13.63
C SER A 442 32.05 -27.94 -14.62
N ALA A 443 32.98 -27.12 -14.14
CA ALA A 443 33.69 -26.14 -14.96
C ALA A 443 34.19 -26.78 -16.28
N PRO A 444 34.04 -26.10 -17.43
CA PRO A 444 34.74 -26.53 -18.63
C PRO A 444 36.26 -26.43 -18.38
N PRO A 445 37.08 -27.30 -18.99
CA PRO A 445 38.51 -27.36 -18.72
C PRO A 445 39.17 -26.00 -18.98
N ALA A 446 40.09 -25.63 -18.09
CA ALA A 446 40.85 -24.39 -18.13
C ALA A 446 41.68 -24.31 -19.44
N GLY A 447 41.12 -23.65 -20.46
CA GLY A 447 41.81 -23.48 -21.75
C GLY A 447 41.25 -22.39 -22.68
N ALA A 448 40.15 -21.71 -22.35
CA ALA A 448 39.43 -20.88 -23.34
C ALA A 448 39.41 -19.36 -23.07
N LEU A 449 40.23 -18.83 -22.16
CA LEU A 449 40.16 -17.41 -21.72
C LEU A 449 41.33 -16.51 -22.13
N ALA A 450 42.15 -16.90 -23.12
CA ALA A 450 43.31 -16.12 -23.55
C ALA A 450 43.11 -15.20 -24.77
N LEU A 451 41.92 -15.15 -25.41
CA LEU A 451 41.77 -14.44 -26.70
C LEU A 451 40.78 -13.26 -26.75
N GLN A 452 40.12 -12.88 -25.65
CA GLN A 452 39.14 -11.78 -25.69
C GLN A 452 39.55 -10.49 -24.96
N ALA A 453 40.68 -10.46 -24.26
CA ALA A 453 41.13 -9.26 -23.54
C ALA A 453 41.81 -8.19 -24.44
N GLY A 454 42.19 -8.52 -25.68
CA GLY A 454 42.94 -7.61 -26.56
C GLY A 454 42.09 -6.60 -27.35
N ALA A 455 40.81 -6.88 -27.60
CA ALA A 455 39.99 -6.07 -28.52
C ALA A 455 39.27 -4.88 -27.84
N ALA A 456 38.98 -4.98 -26.53
CA ALA A 456 38.22 -3.93 -25.82
C ALA A 456 39.08 -2.70 -25.45
N ALA A 457 40.39 -2.85 -25.28
CA ALA A 457 41.28 -1.76 -24.90
C ALA A 457 41.54 -0.76 -26.05
N ALA A 458 41.47 -1.20 -27.31
CA ALA A 458 41.71 -0.35 -28.48
C ALA A 458 40.52 0.58 -28.79
N ALA A 459 39.29 0.19 -28.46
CA ALA A 459 38.08 0.98 -28.74
C ALA A 459 37.90 2.16 -27.77
N ILE A 460 38.36 2.03 -26.53
CA ILE A 460 38.17 3.06 -25.48
C ILE A 460 39.16 4.23 -25.67
N CYS A 461 40.36 4.00 -26.20
CA CYS A 461 41.31 5.08 -26.50
C CYS A 461 40.92 5.93 -27.72
N GLY A 462 40.22 5.35 -28.71
CA GLY A 462 39.80 6.09 -29.92
C GLY A 462 38.71 7.14 -29.66
N ALA A 463 37.74 6.84 -28.80
CA ALA A 463 36.61 7.73 -28.52
C ALA A 463 37.01 8.96 -27.69
N ALA A 464 37.99 8.83 -26.79
CA ALA A 464 38.46 9.94 -25.95
C ALA A 464 39.19 11.04 -26.76
N VAL A 465 39.93 10.65 -27.80
CA VAL A 465 40.68 11.61 -28.65
C VAL A 465 39.74 12.44 -29.53
N VAL A 466 38.67 11.82 -30.06
CA VAL A 466 37.67 12.54 -30.89
C VAL A 466 36.86 13.53 -30.05
N GLY A 467 36.52 13.18 -28.81
CA GLY A 467 35.83 14.08 -27.88
C GLY A 467 36.62 15.34 -27.53
N CYS A 468 37.94 15.21 -27.29
CA CYS A 468 38.79 16.37 -26.98
C CYS A 468 38.95 17.32 -28.17
N VAL A 469 39.02 16.82 -29.41
CA VAL A 469 39.18 17.65 -30.61
C VAL A 469 37.91 18.47 -30.89
N LEU A 470 36.72 17.89 -30.68
CA LEU A 470 35.43 18.59 -30.87
C LEU A 470 35.20 19.69 -29.82
N ALA A 471 35.58 19.45 -28.57
CA ALA A 471 35.47 20.46 -27.50
C ALA A 471 36.35 21.70 -27.77
N LEU A 472 37.57 21.49 -28.29
CA LEU A 472 38.49 22.57 -28.68
C LEU A 472 37.98 23.39 -29.88
N ALA A 473 37.30 22.76 -30.83
CA ALA A 473 36.68 23.45 -31.97
C ALA A 473 35.49 24.32 -31.53
N CYS A 474 34.62 23.81 -30.63
CA CYS A 474 33.48 24.57 -30.10
C CYS A 474 33.93 25.80 -29.30
N MET A 475 34.98 25.69 -28.47
CA MET A 475 35.49 26.83 -27.71
C MET A 475 36.07 27.92 -28.61
N ARG A 476 36.73 27.57 -29.73
CA ARG A 476 37.21 28.56 -30.71
C ARG A 476 36.07 29.28 -31.43
N CYS A 477 34.97 28.58 -31.78
CA CYS A 477 33.79 29.20 -32.37
C CYS A 477 33.07 30.17 -31.41
N LEU A 478 32.96 29.83 -30.14
CA LEU A 478 32.37 30.69 -29.11
C LEU A 478 33.22 31.95 -28.87
N ALA A 479 34.54 31.80 -28.79
CA ALA A 479 35.47 32.94 -28.67
C ALA A 479 35.40 33.88 -29.89
N HIS A 480 35.18 33.35 -31.10
CA HIS A 480 35.06 34.16 -32.30
C HIS A 480 33.72 34.93 -32.36
N ARG A 481 32.61 34.32 -31.93
CA ARG A 481 31.30 34.99 -31.85
C ARG A 481 31.30 36.14 -30.83
N ARG A 482 31.95 35.96 -29.68
CA ARG A 482 32.03 36.99 -28.63
C ARG A 482 32.78 38.24 -29.11
N ARG A 483 33.90 38.05 -29.83
CA ARG A 483 34.68 39.16 -30.43
C ARG A 483 33.94 39.92 -31.54
N ARG A 484 32.94 39.30 -32.20
CA ARG A 484 32.08 39.97 -33.19
C ARG A 484 30.97 40.79 -32.53
N ALA A 485 30.44 40.36 -31.40
CA ALA A 485 29.41 41.10 -30.65
C ALA A 485 29.97 42.41 -30.06
N GLU A 486 31.20 42.38 -29.54
CA GLU A 486 31.85 43.56 -28.92
C GLU A 486 32.20 44.68 -29.92
N ARG A 487 32.31 44.38 -31.23
CA ARG A 487 32.60 45.40 -32.26
C ARG A 487 31.37 46.16 -32.76
N ARG A 488 30.15 45.72 -32.41
CA ARG A 488 28.90 46.36 -32.88
C ARG A 488 28.33 47.41 -31.93
N TRP A 489 28.95 47.64 -30.77
CA TRP A 489 28.40 48.46 -29.69
C TRP A 489 29.20 49.76 -29.46
N ARG A 490 29.46 50.53 -30.53
CA ARG A 490 29.93 51.92 -30.44
C ARG A 490 29.17 52.78 -31.44
N GLY A 491 28.01 53.27 -31.00
CA GLY A 491 27.27 54.37 -31.63
C GLY A 491 26.81 55.35 -30.54
N PRO A 492 26.83 56.67 -30.79
CA PRO A 492 26.54 57.66 -29.75
C PRO A 492 25.02 57.80 -29.54
N VAL A 493 24.57 57.66 -28.31
CA VAL A 493 23.19 57.96 -27.89
C VAL A 493 23.15 59.40 -27.37
N ARG A 494 22.31 60.23 -27.99
CA ARG A 494 21.93 61.56 -27.49
C ARG A 494 20.84 61.38 -26.43
N LEU A 495 20.98 62.08 -25.30
CA LEU A 495 19.94 62.25 -24.29
C LEU A 495 19.16 63.54 -24.61
N SER A 496 17.83 63.49 -24.60
CA SER A 496 17.00 64.66 -24.30
C SER A 496 16.12 64.34 -23.10
N SER A 497 15.98 65.36 -22.26
CA SER A 497 14.99 65.47 -21.20
C SER A 497 13.57 65.40 -21.77
N ASP A 498 12.61 64.95 -20.96
CA ASP A 498 11.56 65.85 -20.46
C ASP A 498 10.71 65.16 -19.38
N GLU A 499 10.22 66.02 -18.50
CA GLU A 499 9.56 65.86 -17.20
C GLU A 499 8.14 65.28 -17.32
N HIS A 500 7.62 64.66 -16.24
CA HIS A 500 6.37 65.11 -15.58
C HIS A 500 6.09 64.31 -14.28
N GLU A 501 5.69 65.06 -13.26
CA GLU A 501 5.35 64.70 -11.88
C GLU A 501 3.94 64.08 -11.69
N PRO A 502 3.64 63.49 -10.50
CA PRO A 502 2.41 62.79 -10.12
C PRO A 502 1.38 63.72 -9.41
N PRO A 503 0.17 63.24 -9.06
CA PRO A 503 -0.15 62.82 -7.67
C PRO A 503 -1.19 61.64 -7.63
N ASP A 504 -1.41 60.82 -6.59
CA ASP A 504 -1.56 60.92 -5.11
C ASP A 504 -3.03 60.66 -4.65
N GLU A 505 -3.12 59.91 -3.55
CA GLU A 505 -4.20 59.70 -2.55
C GLU A 505 -5.70 59.44 -2.87
N GLY A 506 -6.32 58.59 -2.02
CA GLY A 506 -7.77 58.57 -1.85
C GLY A 506 -8.33 57.34 -1.10
N ASP A 507 -8.11 57.29 0.22
CA ASP A 507 -8.87 56.45 1.15
C ASP A 507 -10.26 57.08 1.44
N VAL A 508 -11.16 56.31 2.09
CA VAL A 508 -12.28 56.73 2.98
C VAL A 508 -13.71 56.23 2.63
N HIS A 509 -14.24 55.50 3.63
CA HIS A 509 -15.61 55.39 4.16
C HIS A 509 -16.51 54.16 3.92
N ALA A 510 -17.00 53.72 5.09
CA ALA A 510 -17.98 52.70 5.39
C ALA A 510 -19.42 53.15 5.12
N GLY A 511 -20.31 52.18 4.88
CA GLY A 511 -21.75 52.38 4.86
C GLY A 511 -22.50 51.07 5.10
N MET A 512 -23.19 51.00 6.24
CA MET A 512 -24.18 49.97 6.60
C MET A 512 -25.30 49.90 5.56
N GLY A 513 -25.78 48.68 5.28
CA GLY A 513 -27.01 48.46 4.51
C GLY A 513 -27.57 47.06 4.72
N THR A 514 -28.60 46.97 5.55
CA THR A 514 -29.44 45.79 5.77
C THR A 514 -30.22 45.40 4.51
N ARG A 515 -30.29 44.11 4.18
CA ARG A 515 -31.41 43.52 3.41
C ARG A 515 -31.48 42.00 3.60
N ARG A 516 -32.63 41.56 4.11
CA ARG A 516 -33.13 40.17 4.02
C ARG A 516 -33.66 39.93 2.61
N LEU A 517 -33.36 38.78 2.02
CA LEU A 517 -34.11 38.02 1.00
C LEU A 517 -33.54 36.58 1.11
N ALA A 518 -34.26 35.62 1.71
CA ALA A 518 -35.29 34.77 1.10
C ALA A 518 -34.76 33.91 -0.06
N SER A 519 -34.75 32.59 0.22
CA SER A 519 -34.97 31.44 -0.69
C SER A 519 -34.27 31.43 -2.05
N ASP A 520 -33.35 30.47 -2.24
CA ASP A 520 -33.47 29.41 -3.26
C ASP A 520 -32.19 28.54 -3.28
N LEU A 521 -32.30 27.29 -2.84
CA LEU A 521 -31.29 26.25 -3.03
C LEU A 521 -31.86 25.21 -3.99
N PRO A 522 -31.25 24.98 -5.17
CA PRO A 522 -31.63 23.86 -6.01
C PRO A 522 -31.00 22.56 -5.48
N ALA A 523 -31.81 21.50 -5.58
CA ALA A 523 -31.46 20.13 -5.24
C ALA A 523 -30.25 19.62 -6.05
N VAL A 524 -29.34 18.95 -5.35
CA VAL A 524 -28.26 18.15 -5.94
C VAL A 524 -28.83 16.77 -6.29
N PRO A 525 -28.64 16.25 -7.52
CA PRO A 525 -29.10 14.91 -7.87
C PRO A 525 -28.15 13.86 -7.26
N HIS A 526 -28.75 12.86 -6.64
CA HIS A 526 -28.10 11.66 -6.16
C HIS A 526 -27.59 10.80 -7.33
N VAL A 527 -26.36 10.30 -7.20
CA VAL A 527 -25.83 9.11 -7.88
C VAL A 527 -25.37 8.15 -6.80
#